data_AF-A0A0D2SGP8-F1
#
_entry.id   AF-A0A0D2SGP8-F1
#
_cell.length_a   1.000
_cell.length_b   1.000
_cell.length_c   1.000
_cell.angle_alpha   90.00
_cell.angle_beta   90.00
_cell.angle_gamma   90.00
#
_symmetry.space_group_name_H-M   'P 1'
#
loop_
_entity.id
_entity.type
_entity.pdbx_description
1 polymer ?
#
loop_
_entity_poly.entity_id
_entity_poly.type
_entity_poly.pdbx_seq_one_letter_code
_entity_poly.pdbx_strand_id
1 'polypeptide(L)'
;MAVKGRFLFRLFAASMALGIGFICYYRLRLLPVASGKLERWAWIGLFHCELWFSFYWFLTVICRWNPVYRFPHKNRLSLRYEKELPGVDIFVCTADPSAEPPSMVMNTVLSVMAYDYPPEKLNIYLSDDGASELTFYAMLEASSFSKQWLPFCKKFKVESRSPEAYFRTAVEPDSHHPLMLKHWLLVKKLYEEAKMRVEMKQIPEEIREWNLVSSRNDHQTIFKILIAADAEGNVLPTLVYLAREKRPQFHHHFKAGAMNAL
;
A
#
# COMPACT_ATOMS: atom_id res chain seq x y z
N MET A 1 -23.02 -17.54 7.96
CA MET A 1 -23.14 -16.12 8.35
C MET A 1 -23.58 -15.21 7.20
N ALA A 2 -22.98 -15.31 6.00
CA ALA A 2 -23.24 -14.42 4.85
C ALA A 2 -24.72 -14.32 4.39
N VAL A 3 -25.47 -15.43 4.41
CA VAL A 3 -26.88 -15.46 3.93
C VAL A 3 -27.80 -14.62 4.83
N LYS A 4 -27.56 -14.61 6.15
CA LYS A 4 -28.36 -13.83 7.10
C LYS A 4 -28.18 -12.31 6.91
N GLY A 5 -26.95 -11.87 6.62
CA GLY A 5 -26.65 -10.45 6.37
C GLY A 5 -27.35 -9.90 5.11
N ARG A 6 -27.42 -10.69 4.03
CA ARG A 6 -28.11 -10.30 2.80
C ARG A 6 -29.60 -10.08 3.00
N PHE A 7 -30.25 -10.99 3.73
CA PHE A 7 -31.68 -10.88 4.00
C PHE A 7 -32.01 -9.64 4.85
N LEU A 8 -31.24 -9.41 5.92
CA LEU A 8 -31.38 -8.22 6.76
C LEU A 8 -31.16 -6.92 5.97
N PHE A 9 -30.14 -6.88 5.10
CA PHE A 9 -29.89 -5.72 4.24
C PHE A 9 -31.06 -5.44 3.29
N ARG A 10 -31.65 -6.47 2.68
CA ARG A 10 -32.80 -6.31 1.78
C ARG A 10 -34.04 -5.81 2.50
N LEU A 11 -34.31 -6.30 3.71
CA LEU A 11 -35.40 -5.79 4.55
C LEU A 11 -35.18 -4.31 4.91
N PHE A 12 -33.97 -3.96 5.33
CA PHE A 12 -33.59 -2.58 5.59
C PHE A 12 -33.78 -1.69 4.35
N ALA A 13 -33.26 -2.11 3.20
CA ALA A 13 -33.43 -1.39 1.94
C ALA A 13 -34.91 -1.22 1.56
N ALA A 14 -35.74 -2.25 1.73
CA ALA A 14 -37.18 -2.17 1.49
C ALA A 14 -37.86 -1.16 2.43
N SER A 15 -37.53 -1.16 3.72
CA SER A 15 -38.09 -0.19 4.68
C SER A 15 -37.71 1.26 4.34
N MET A 16 -36.47 1.50 3.90
CA MET A 16 -36.04 2.82 3.45
C MET A 16 -36.72 3.24 2.15
N ALA A 17 -36.89 2.34 1.19
CA ALA A 17 -37.62 2.61 -0.04
C ALA A 17 -39.08 3.03 0.25
N LEU A 18 -39.73 2.34 1.18
CA LEU A 18 -41.08 2.71 1.64
C LEU A 18 -41.09 4.11 2.29
N GLY A 19 -40.14 4.41 3.16
CA GLY A 19 -39.99 5.72 3.78
C GLY A 19 -39.80 6.85 2.76
N ILE A 20 -38.92 6.64 1.77
CA ILE A 20 -38.70 7.58 0.65
C ILE A 20 -39.99 7.76 -0.15
N GLY A 21 -40.73 6.68 -0.43
CA GLY A 21 -42.02 6.73 -1.09
C GLY A 21 -43.05 7.58 -0.33
N PHE A 22 -43.14 7.43 1.00
CA PHE A 22 -44.01 8.26 1.84
C PHE A 22 -43.61 9.73 1.82
N ILE A 23 -42.32 10.05 1.88
CA ILE A 23 -41.83 11.43 1.80
C ILE A 23 -42.20 12.05 0.44
N CYS A 24 -41.95 11.33 -0.66
CA CYS A 24 -42.30 11.80 -2.00
C CYS A 24 -43.82 12.03 -2.14
N TYR A 25 -44.63 11.11 -1.63
CA TYR A 25 -46.07 11.22 -1.65
C TYR A 25 -46.58 12.39 -0.80
N TYR A 26 -46.04 12.58 0.41
CA TYR A 26 -46.35 13.69 1.29
C TYR A 26 -46.04 15.04 0.62
N ARG A 27 -44.86 15.16 -0.01
CA ARG A 27 -44.46 16.34 -0.78
C ARG A 27 -45.43 16.60 -1.95
N LEU A 28 -45.76 15.59 -2.74
CA LEU A 28 -46.70 15.75 -3.86
C LEU A 28 -48.12 16.16 -3.42
N ARG A 29 -48.57 15.75 -2.23
CA ARG A 29 -49.88 16.17 -1.69
C ARG A 29 -49.88 17.58 -1.12
N LEU A 30 -48.81 18.00 -0.46
CA LEU A 30 -48.68 19.33 0.16
C LEU A 30 -48.00 20.33 -0.78
N LEU A 31 -48.41 20.32 -2.05
CA LEU A 31 -47.96 21.32 -2.99
C LEU A 31 -48.43 22.70 -2.51
N PRO A 32 -47.52 23.66 -2.32
CA PRO A 32 -47.86 25.02 -1.93
C PRO A 32 -48.53 25.74 -3.10
N VAL A 33 -49.83 25.49 -3.30
CA VAL A 33 -50.64 26.07 -4.39
C VAL A 33 -51.04 27.52 -4.08
N ALA A 34 -51.18 27.88 -2.79
CA ALA A 34 -51.63 29.20 -2.32
C ALA A 34 -50.50 30.11 -1.79
N SER A 35 -49.23 29.70 -1.93
CA SER A 35 -48.06 30.36 -1.33
C SER A 35 -47.41 31.40 -2.26
N GLY A 36 -46.56 32.28 -1.70
CA GLY A 36 -45.83 33.27 -2.48
C GLY A 36 -44.88 32.63 -3.52
N LYS A 37 -44.56 33.36 -4.61
CA LYS A 37 -43.66 32.86 -5.68
C LYS A 37 -42.33 32.33 -5.13
N LEU A 38 -41.72 33.04 -4.16
CA LEU A 38 -40.44 32.67 -3.57
C LEU A 38 -40.51 31.35 -2.78
N GLU A 39 -41.55 31.17 -1.98
CA GLU A 39 -41.77 29.96 -1.18
C GLU A 39 -41.99 28.74 -2.06
N ARG A 40 -42.72 28.91 -3.17
CA ARG A 40 -42.93 27.85 -4.16
C ARG A 40 -41.62 27.41 -4.83
N TRP A 41 -40.75 28.35 -5.21
CA TRP A 41 -39.44 28.02 -5.77
C TRP A 41 -38.51 27.35 -4.76
N ALA A 42 -38.49 27.83 -3.51
CA ALA A 42 -37.74 27.19 -2.43
C ALA A 42 -38.22 25.75 -2.17
N TRP A 43 -39.53 25.54 -2.17
CA TRP A 43 -40.13 24.21 -2.03
C TRP A 43 -39.75 23.28 -3.18
N ILE A 44 -39.81 23.75 -4.44
CA ILE A 44 -39.41 22.97 -5.62
C ILE A 44 -37.93 22.59 -5.55
N GLY A 45 -37.07 23.54 -5.16
CA GLY A 45 -35.63 23.28 -4.99
C GLY A 45 -35.36 22.22 -3.93
N LEU A 46 -36.00 22.32 -2.75
CA LEU A 46 -35.87 21.33 -1.68
C LEU A 46 -36.36 19.94 -2.14
N PHE A 47 -37.51 19.88 -2.81
CA PHE A 47 -38.04 18.62 -3.33
C PHE A 47 -37.12 18.00 -4.40
N HIS A 48 -36.51 18.83 -5.26
CA HIS A 48 -35.52 18.37 -6.23
C HIS A 48 -34.28 17.77 -5.55
N CYS A 49 -33.76 18.41 -4.49
CA CYS A 49 -32.68 17.85 -3.68
C CYS A 49 -33.05 16.50 -3.07
N GLU A 50 -34.26 16.37 -2.51
CA GLU A 50 -34.75 15.10 -1.93
C GLU A 50 -34.84 13.98 -2.98
N LEU A 51 -35.31 14.29 -4.19
CA LEU A 51 -35.34 13.33 -5.31
C LEU A 51 -33.93 12.91 -5.73
N TRP A 52 -32.98 13.86 -5.79
CA TRP A 52 -31.59 13.57 -6.11
C TRP A 52 -30.94 12.65 -5.08
N PHE A 53 -31.11 12.93 -3.78
CA PHE A 53 -30.63 12.06 -2.72
C PHE A 53 -31.28 10.68 -2.75
N SER A 54 -32.57 10.60 -3.06
CA SER A 54 -33.30 9.34 -3.22
C SER A 54 -32.76 8.51 -4.40
N PHE A 55 -32.46 9.17 -5.51
CA PHE A 55 -31.84 8.53 -6.68
C PHE A 55 -30.42 8.03 -6.36
N TYR A 56 -29.60 8.85 -5.71
CA TYR A 56 -28.27 8.46 -5.26
C TYR A 56 -28.31 7.25 -4.31
N TRP A 57 -29.25 7.25 -3.35
CA TRP A 57 -29.48 6.13 -2.45
C TRP A 57 -29.88 4.86 -3.22
N PHE A 58 -30.78 4.98 -4.20
CA PHE A 58 -31.22 3.86 -5.03
C PHE A 58 -30.05 3.24 -5.82
N LEU A 59 -29.23 4.06 -6.48
CA LEU A 59 -28.02 3.59 -7.17
C LEU A 59 -27.07 2.85 -6.21
N THR A 60 -26.89 3.39 -5.01
CA THR A 60 -26.05 2.79 -3.97
C THR A 60 -26.59 1.43 -3.51
N VAL A 61 -27.91 1.28 -3.38
CA VAL A 61 -28.56 0.00 -3.03
C VAL A 61 -28.40 -1.04 -4.14
N ILE A 62 -28.55 -0.65 -5.41
CA ILE A 62 -28.34 -1.55 -6.56
C ILE A 62 -26.92 -2.13 -6.51
N CYS A 63 -25.91 -1.28 -6.34
CA CYS A 63 -24.50 -1.71 -6.29
C CYS A 63 -24.22 -2.69 -5.13
N ARG A 64 -25.02 -2.65 -4.06
CA ARG A 64 -24.88 -3.49 -2.85
C ARG A 64 -25.87 -4.65 -2.80
N TRP A 65 -26.72 -4.82 -3.81
CA TRP A 65 -27.84 -5.77 -3.79
C TRP A 65 -27.42 -7.25 -3.71
N ASN A 66 -26.27 -7.58 -4.30
CA ASN A 66 -25.75 -8.95 -4.37
C ASN A 66 -24.26 -9.01 -4.02
N PRO A 67 -23.89 -8.95 -2.72
CA PRO A 67 -22.50 -9.08 -2.32
C PRO A 67 -21.97 -10.48 -2.65
N VAL A 68 -20.76 -10.52 -3.22
CA VAL A 68 -20.01 -11.74 -3.55
C VAL A 68 -18.89 -11.92 -2.53
N TYR A 69 -18.88 -13.08 -1.87
CA TYR A 69 -17.82 -13.46 -0.93
C TYR A 69 -16.84 -14.41 -1.63
N ARG A 70 -15.54 -14.14 -1.49
CA ARG A 70 -14.47 -14.98 -2.06
C ARG A 70 -13.56 -15.45 -0.91
N PHE A 71 -13.24 -16.75 -0.92
CA PHE A 71 -12.36 -17.36 0.07
C PHE A 71 -11.16 -17.98 -0.66
N PRO A 72 -9.92 -17.58 -0.33
CA PRO A 72 -8.74 -18.18 -0.93
C PRO A 72 -8.45 -19.55 -0.29
N HIS A 73 -8.15 -20.56 -1.11
CA HIS A 73 -7.80 -21.91 -0.67
C HIS A 73 -6.31 -22.21 -0.92
N LYS A 74 -5.43 -21.66 -0.06
CA LYS A 74 -3.97 -21.73 -0.22
C LYS A 74 -3.45 -23.18 -0.33
N ASN A 75 -3.99 -24.11 0.46
CA ASN A 75 -3.56 -25.51 0.44
C ASN A 75 -3.80 -26.21 -0.91
N ARG A 76 -4.88 -25.85 -1.62
CA ARG A 76 -5.15 -26.39 -2.97
C ARG A 76 -4.23 -25.79 -4.02
N LEU A 77 -3.86 -24.52 -3.83
CA LEU A 77 -2.90 -23.83 -4.68
C LEU A 77 -1.50 -24.45 -4.54
N SER A 78 -1.01 -24.64 -3.32
CA SER A 78 0.31 -25.25 -3.08
C SER A 78 0.37 -26.68 -3.61
N LEU A 79 -0.61 -27.53 -3.28
CA LEU A 79 -0.62 -28.93 -3.72
C LEU A 79 -0.53 -29.09 -5.24
N ARG A 80 -1.11 -28.15 -6.00
CA ARG A 80 -1.20 -28.24 -7.46
C ARG A 80 -0.11 -27.47 -8.20
N TYR A 81 0.32 -26.31 -7.69
CA TYR A 81 1.09 -25.33 -8.45
C TYR A 81 2.35 -24.81 -7.73
N GLU A 82 2.76 -25.37 -6.59
CA GLU A 82 3.92 -24.88 -5.82
C GLU A 82 5.19 -24.69 -6.67
N LYS A 83 5.43 -25.55 -7.66
CA LYS A 83 6.57 -25.44 -8.59
C LYS A 83 6.31 -24.52 -9.80
N GLU A 84 5.06 -24.29 -10.14
CA GLU A 84 4.61 -23.59 -11.36
C GLU A 84 4.03 -22.19 -11.07
N LEU A 85 4.41 -21.59 -9.95
CA LEU A 85 4.03 -20.22 -9.63
C LEU A 85 4.54 -19.23 -10.69
N PRO A 86 3.76 -18.19 -11.07
CA PRO A 86 4.22 -17.16 -12.01
C PRO A 86 5.29 -16.25 -11.41
N GLY A 87 5.97 -15.46 -12.25
CA GLY A 87 6.71 -14.30 -11.77
C GLY A 87 5.76 -13.22 -11.24
N VAL A 88 6.17 -12.51 -10.20
CA VAL A 88 5.41 -11.41 -9.59
C VAL A 88 6.32 -10.20 -9.43
N ASP A 89 5.93 -9.11 -10.08
CA ASP A 89 6.58 -7.81 -9.93
C ASP A 89 5.73 -6.93 -9.01
N ILE A 90 6.35 -6.40 -7.96
CA ILE A 90 5.73 -5.53 -6.97
C ILE A 90 6.26 -4.11 -7.17
N PHE A 91 5.35 -3.19 -7.48
CA PHE A 91 5.67 -1.78 -7.66
C PHE A 91 5.39 -0.99 -6.40
N VAL A 92 6.42 -0.36 -5.86
CA VAL A 92 6.36 0.59 -4.75
C VAL A 92 6.66 1.97 -5.34
N CYS A 93 5.77 2.93 -5.17
CA CYS A 93 5.98 4.30 -5.64
C CYS A 93 6.12 5.21 -4.43
N THR A 94 7.14 6.06 -4.43
CA THR A 94 7.30 7.13 -3.43
C THR A 94 7.42 8.48 -4.12
N ALA A 95 6.84 9.51 -3.52
CA ALA A 95 6.73 10.83 -4.14
C ALA A 95 7.64 11.89 -3.51
N ASP A 96 7.73 11.93 -2.18
CA ASP A 96 8.49 12.95 -1.47
C ASP A 96 8.97 12.43 -0.10
N PRO A 97 10.27 12.56 0.23
CA PRO A 97 10.82 12.04 1.48
C PRO A 97 10.28 12.77 2.73
N SER A 98 9.68 13.95 2.59
CA SER A 98 9.10 14.70 3.72
C SER A 98 7.71 14.18 4.07
N ALA A 99 6.90 13.86 3.05
CA ALA A 99 5.57 13.27 3.23
C ALA A 99 5.64 11.77 3.52
N GLU A 100 6.61 11.08 2.91
CA GLU A 100 6.85 9.65 3.02
C GLU A 100 8.29 9.41 3.51
N PRO A 101 8.52 9.37 4.84
CA PRO A 101 9.85 9.23 5.40
C PRO A 101 10.59 8.01 4.84
N PRO A 102 11.88 8.14 4.44
CA PRO A 102 12.64 7.02 3.87
C PRO A 102 12.73 5.78 4.76
N SER A 103 12.68 5.94 6.09
CA SER A 103 12.60 4.81 7.02
C SER A 103 11.29 4.02 6.91
N MET A 104 10.17 4.69 6.62
CA MET A 104 8.88 4.04 6.35
C MET A 104 8.90 3.31 5.00
N VAL A 105 9.49 3.92 3.97
CA VAL A 105 9.65 3.30 2.64
C VAL A 105 10.54 2.05 2.74
N MET A 106 11.67 2.14 3.45
CA MET A 106 12.55 1.00 3.76
C MET A 106 11.79 -0.15 4.42
N ASN A 107 10.96 0.13 5.43
CA ASN A 107 10.15 -0.88 6.09
C ASN A 107 9.11 -1.53 5.17
N THR A 108 8.53 -0.75 4.25
CA THR A 108 7.58 -1.26 3.26
C THR A 108 8.27 -2.19 2.26
N VAL A 109 9.43 -1.78 1.75
CA VAL A 109 10.25 -2.58 0.82
C VAL A 109 10.71 -3.88 1.47
N LEU A 110 11.26 -3.83 2.68
CA LEU A 110 11.67 -5.02 3.45
C LEU A 110 10.48 -5.96 3.71
N SER A 111 9.28 -5.41 3.92
CA SER A 111 8.08 -6.21 4.11
C SER A 111 7.68 -6.98 2.86
N VAL A 112 7.68 -6.34 1.69
CA VAL A 112 7.32 -7.00 0.42
C VAL A 112 8.40 -8.00 -0.03
N MET A 113 9.68 -7.67 0.20
CA MET A 113 10.78 -8.60 -0.06
C MET A 113 10.72 -9.86 0.81
N ALA A 114 10.15 -9.76 2.01
CA ALA A 114 9.98 -10.90 2.91
C ALA A 114 8.64 -11.65 2.70
N TYR A 115 7.95 -11.49 1.56
CA TYR A 115 6.76 -12.29 1.26
C TYR A 115 7.08 -13.78 1.11
N ASP A 116 6.10 -14.62 1.43
CA ASP A 116 6.22 -16.08 1.31
C ASP A 116 6.02 -16.49 -0.16
N TYR A 117 7.06 -16.27 -0.97
CA TYR A 117 7.11 -16.55 -2.41
C TYR A 117 8.51 -17.03 -2.82
N PRO A 118 8.66 -17.79 -3.92
CA PRO A 118 9.98 -18.13 -4.45
C PRO A 118 10.79 -16.87 -4.77
N PRO A 119 11.99 -16.68 -4.17
CA PRO A 119 12.79 -15.46 -4.35
C PRO A 119 13.12 -15.16 -5.81
N GLU A 120 13.40 -16.19 -6.60
CA GLU A 120 13.71 -16.10 -8.03
C GLU A 120 12.52 -15.68 -8.90
N LYS A 121 11.31 -15.63 -8.33
CA LYS A 121 10.08 -15.21 -9.01
C LYS A 121 9.49 -13.93 -8.44
N LEU A 122 10.15 -13.32 -7.45
CA LEU A 122 9.67 -12.10 -6.80
C LEU A 122 10.63 -10.95 -7.12
N ASN A 123 10.13 -9.94 -7.82
CA ASN A 123 10.89 -8.72 -8.11
C ASN A 123 10.17 -7.52 -7.50
N ILE A 124 10.94 -6.60 -6.91
CA ILE A 124 10.45 -5.41 -6.23
C ILE A 124 11.05 -4.21 -6.94
N TYR A 125 10.20 -3.29 -7.39
CA TYR A 125 10.61 -2.06 -8.04
C TYR A 125 10.15 -0.88 -7.19
N LEU A 126 11.11 -0.09 -6.68
CA LEU A 126 10.83 1.20 -6.08
C LEU A 126 10.99 2.30 -7.13
N SER A 127 9.89 2.96 -7.49
CA SER A 127 9.91 4.21 -8.24
C SER A 127 9.92 5.41 -7.29
N ASP A 128 11.00 6.18 -7.29
CA ASP A 128 11.15 7.42 -6.54
C ASP A 128 10.91 8.64 -7.46
N ASP A 129 9.70 9.21 -7.37
CA ASP A 129 9.35 10.44 -8.08
C ASP A 129 9.95 11.69 -7.40
N GLY A 130 10.43 11.55 -6.16
CA GLY A 130 11.10 12.61 -5.41
C GLY A 130 12.56 12.78 -5.82
N ALA A 131 13.16 11.76 -6.46
CA ALA A 131 14.59 11.67 -6.72
C ALA A 131 15.37 12.15 -5.49
N SER A 132 15.17 11.49 -4.36
CA SER A 132 15.82 11.84 -3.10
C SER A 132 17.02 10.94 -2.81
N GLU A 133 18.16 11.57 -2.58
CA GLU A 133 19.38 10.90 -2.13
C GLU A 133 19.14 10.07 -0.86
N LEU A 134 18.34 10.59 0.07
CA LEU A 134 18.02 9.91 1.30
C LEU A 134 17.15 8.66 1.06
N THR A 135 16.20 8.72 0.13
CA THR A 135 15.39 7.56 -0.26
C THR A 135 16.25 6.49 -0.91
N PHE A 136 17.18 6.88 -1.78
CA PHE A 136 18.13 5.96 -2.38
C PHE A 136 19.04 5.31 -1.34
N TYR A 137 19.60 6.10 -0.42
CA TYR A 137 20.42 5.58 0.67
C TYR A 137 19.63 4.61 1.56
N ALA A 138 18.37 4.93 1.87
CA ALA A 138 17.49 4.01 2.60
C ALA A 138 17.29 2.68 1.86
N MET A 139 17.31 2.65 0.53
CA MET A 139 17.26 1.41 -0.24
C MET A 139 18.57 0.63 -0.24
N LEU A 140 19.72 1.30 -0.17
CA LEU A 140 21.01 0.64 0.05
C LEU A 140 21.04 -0.05 1.41
N GLU A 141 20.61 0.66 2.45
CA GLU A 141 20.47 0.11 3.81
C GLU A 141 19.44 -1.03 3.84
N ALA A 142 18.30 -0.88 3.16
CA ALA A 142 17.30 -1.95 3.02
C ALA A 142 17.92 -3.20 2.36
N SER A 143 18.63 -3.03 1.25
CA SER A 143 19.27 -4.14 0.52
C SER A 143 20.31 -4.85 1.40
N SER A 144 21.12 -4.09 2.16
CA SER A 144 22.09 -4.64 3.10
C SER A 144 21.42 -5.43 4.24
N PHE A 145 20.43 -4.81 4.89
CA PHE A 145 19.70 -5.42 6.01
C PHE A 145 18.85 -6.61 5.58
N SER A 146 18.36 -6.63 4.34
CA SER A 146 17.54 -7.72 3.78
C SER A 146 18.23 -9.09 3.89
N LYS A 147 19.56 -9.11 3.79
CA LYS A 147 20.39 -10.32 3.92
C LYS A 147 20.24 -11.03 5.27
N GLN A 148 19.89 -10.29 6.32
CA GLN A 148 19.64 -10.83 7.66
C GLN A 148 18.14 -10.96 7.94
N TRP A 149 17.35 -9.99 7.48
CA TRP A 149 15.91 -9.94 7.75
C TRP A 149 15.11 -11.05 7.06
N LEU A 150 15.38 -11.33 5.79
CA LEU A 150 14.60 -12.28 4.99
C LEU A 150 14.80 -13.73 5.50
N PRO A 151 16.03 -14.21 5.73
CA PRO A 151 16.26 -15.53 6.33
C PRO A 151 15.65 -15.64 7.73
N PHE A 152 15.74 -14.57 8.54
CA PHE A 152 15.13 -14.52 9.86
C PHE A 152 13.60 -14.68 9.78
N CYS A 153 12.94 -13.92 8.90
CA CYS A 153 11.50 -14.00 8.67
C CYS A 153 11.05 -15.40 8.23
N LYS A 154 11.81 -16.03 7.30
CA LYS A 154 11.51 -17.37 6.81
C LYS A 154 11.72 -18.44 7.87
N LYS A 155 12.85 -18.39 8.60
CA LYS A 155 13.24 -19.37 9.62
C LYS A 155 12.29 -19.38 10.81
N PHE A 156 11.90 -18.20 11.29
CA PHE A 156 11.04 -18.07 12.48
C PHE A 156 9.56 -17.83 12.15
N LYS A 157 9.18 -17.94 10.86
CA LYS A 157 7.80 -17.74 10.37
C LYS A 157 7.16 -16.47 10.91
N VAL A 158 7.92 -15.37 10.87
CA VAL A 158 7.45 -14.07 11.34
C VAL A 158 6.18 -13.68 10.56
N GLU A 159 5.12 -13.24 11.25
CA GLU A 159 3.88 -12.84 10.56
C GLU A 159 3.97 -11.39 10.05
N SER A 160 4.39 -10.46 10.93
CA SER A 160 4.62 -9.07 10.55
C SER A 160 5.95 -8.93 9.81
N ARG A 161 5.89 -8.88 8.48
CA ARG A 161 7.09 -8.79 7.62
C ARG A 161 7.75 -7.41 7.60
N SER A 162 7.07 -6.37 8.08
CA SER A 162 7.68 -5.06 8.32
C SER A 162 8.47 -5.11 9.64
N PRO A 163 9.79 -4.81 9.62
CA PRO A 163 10.61 -4.81 10.83
C PRO A 163 10.08 -3.87 11.92
N GLU A 164 9.72 -2.63 11.59
CA GLU A 164 9.15 -1.67 12.55
C GLU A 164 7.90 -2.22 13.23
N ALA A 165 6.95 -2.73 12.43
CA ALA A 165 5.70 -3.27 12.95
C ALA A 165 5.93 -4.54 13.79
N TYR A 166 6.91 -5.36 13.40
CA TYR A 166 7.32 -6.54 14.16
C TYR A 166 7.92 -6.14 15.51
N PHE A 167 8.99 -5.34 15.53
CA PHE A 167 9.70 -5.00 16.77
C PHE A 167 8.89 -4.13 17.73
N ARG A 168 7.88 -3.40 17.23
CA ARG A 168 6.92 -2.68 18.08
C ARG A 168 6.01 -3.60 18.89
N THR A 169 5.71 -4.79 18.39
CA THR A 169 4.73 -5.73 19.00
C THR A 169 5.35 -7.03 19.49
N ALA A 170 6.56 -7.35 19.02
CA ALA A 170 7.26 -8.58 19.36
C ALA A 170 7.67 -8.60 20.83
N VAL A 171 7.33 -9.69 21.51
CA VAL A 171 7.89 -10.03 22.82
C VAL A 171 9.26 -10.67 22.59
N GLU A 172 10.20 -10.33 23.46
CA GLU A 172 11.53 -10.94 23.43
C GLU A 172 11.43 -12.47 23.59
N PRO A 173 12.13 -13.26 22.76
CA PRO A 173 12.09 -14.72 22.86
C PRO A 173 12.60 -15.22 24.21
N ASP A 174 12.02 -16.32 24.69
CA ASP A 174 12.45 -16.96 25.93
C ASP A 174 13.91 -17.44 25.86
N SER A 175 14.62 -17.26 26.98
CA SER A 175 15.95 -17.79 27.27
C SER A 175 16.11 -19.30 27.02
N HIS A 176 15.01 -20.07 27.08
CA HIS A 176 14.99 -21.50 26.74
C HIS A 176 15.32 -21.80 25.26
N HIS A 177 15.30 -20.80 24.37
CA HIS A 177 15.71 -20.93 22.96
C HIS A 177 16.91 -20.01 22.65
N PRO A 178 18.13 -20.31 23.14
CA PRO A 178 19.28 -19.40 23.09
C PRO A 178 19.69 -19.00 21.67
N LEU A 179 19.51 -19.89 20.68
CA LEU A 179 19.79 -19.60 19.27
C LEU A 179 18.80 -18.58 18.69
N MET A 180 17.51 -18.69 19.04
CA MET A 180 16.48 -17.75 18.60
C MET A 180 16.71 -16.39 19.24
N LEU A 181 16.98 -16.36 20.54
CA LEU A 181 17.28 -15.12 21.27
C LEU A 181 18.49 -14.40 20.68
N LYS A 182 19.59 -15.12 20.41
CA LYS A 182 20.80 -14.55 19.80
C LYS A 182 20.52 -13.94 18.42
N HIS A 183 19.77 -14.65 17.55
CA HIS A 183 19.41 -14.10 16.23
C HIS A 183 18.47 -12.91 16.35
N TRP A 184 17.48 -12.98 17.24
CA TRP A 184 16.53 -11.89 17.44
C TRP A 184 17.22 -10.61 17.91
N LEU A 185 18.12 -10.71 18.90
CA LEU A 185 18.91 -9.57 19.39
C LEU A 185 19.81 -8.98 18.32
N LEU A 186 20.47 -9.83 17.53
CA LEU A 186 21.32 -9.39 16.42
C LEU A 186 20.50 -8.64 15.36
N VAL A 187 19.39 -9.22 14.89
CA VAL A 187 18.54 -8.62 13.86
C VAL A 187 17.90 -7.33 14.36
N LYS A 188 17.44 -7.29 15.62
CA LYS A 188 16.93 -6.06 16.24
C LYS A 188 17.98 -4.96 16.27
N LYS A 189 19.20 -5.29 16.71
CA LYS A 189 20.31 -4.33 16.75
C LYS A 189 20.62 -3.78 15.35
N LEU A 190 20.77 -4.66 14.36
CA LEU A 190 21.05 -4.25 12.98
C LEU A 190 19.93 -3.39 12.38
N TYR A 191 18.68 -3.70 12.71
CA TYR A 191 17.53 -2.91 12.28
C TYR A 191 17.58 -1.49 12.86
N GLU A 192 17.75 -1.35 14.18
CA GLU A 192 17.82 -0.04 14.84
C GLU A 192 19.01 0.77 14.32
N GLU A 193 20.17 0.14 14.11
CA GLU A 193 21.34 0.81 13.53
C GLU A 193 21.07 1.32 12.09
N ALA A 194 20.44 0.50 11.23
CA ALA A 194 20.07 0.91 9.87
C ALA A 194 19.04 2.03 9.87
N LYS A 195 18.00 1.93 10.71
CA LYS A 195 16.98 2.96 10.89
C LYS A 195 17.60 4.28 11.34
N MET A 196 18.45 4.23 12.36
CA MET A 196 19.14 5.40 12.89
C MET A 196 20.03 6.08 11.84
N ARG A 197 20.77 5.31 11.03
CA ARG A 197 21.58 5.87 9.93
C ARG A 197 20.74 6.65 8.91
N VAL A 198 19.57 6.10 8.55
CA VAL A 198 18.62 6.74 7.62
C VAL A 198 17.99 7.98 8.26
N GLU A 199 17.56 7.91 9.51
CA GLU A 199 16.90 9.04 10.20
C GLU A 199 17.85 10.19 10.51
N MET A 200 19.10 9.88 10.87
CA MET A 200 20.16 10.87 11.08
C MET A 200 20.73 11.43 9.77
N LYS A 201 20.26 10.98 8.61
CA LYS A 201 20.76 11.39 7.29
C LYS A 201 22.28 11.25 7.16
N GLN A 202 22.85 10.20 7.76
CA GLN A 202 24.29 9.90 7.69
C GLN A 202 24.59 9.25 6.33
N ILE A 203 24.49 10.04 5.28
CA ILE A 203 24.75 9.61 3.91
C ILE A 203 26.28 9.64 3.71
N PRO A 204 26.93 8.53 3.32
CA PRO A 204 28.34 8.54 2.96
C PRO A 204 28.59 9.51 1.80
N GLU A 205 29.65 10.32 1.85
CA GLU A 205 29.97 11.31 0.79
C GLU A 205 30.23 10.67 -0.59
N GLU A 206 30.43 9.35 -0.67
CA GLU A 206 30.85 8.64 -1.88
C GLU A 206 29.70 8.10 -2.76
N ILE A 207 28.45 8.56 -2.62
CA ILE A 207 27.39 8.11 -3.54
C ILE A 207 27.51 8.80 -4.91
N ARG A 208 28.44 8.29 -5.72
CA ARG A 208 28.81 8.81 -7.05
C ARG A 208 27.64 9.08 -8.00
N GLU A 209 26.54 8.35 -7.87
CA GLU A 209 25.35 8.48 -8.72
C GLU A 209 24.57 9.78 -8.46
N TRP A 210 24.64 10.32 -7.24
CA TRP A 210 23.95 11.55 -6.84
C TRP A 210 24.69 12.84 -7.22
N ASN A 211 25.98 12.74 -7.55
CA ASN A 211 26.77 13.87 -8.06
C ASN A 211 26.24 14.44 -9.38
N LEU A 212 25.37 13.70 -10.09
CA LEU A 212 24.79 14.09 -11.38
C LEU A 212 23.37 14.68 -11.24
N VAL A 213 22.83 14.75 -10.03
CA VAL A 213 21.49 15.28 -9.76
C VAL A 213 21.58 16.78 -9.48
N SER A 214 21.13 17.60 -10.44
CA SER A 214 21.10 19.06 -10.27
C SER A 214 19.90 19.50 -9.42
N SER A 215 18.72 18.93 -9.66
CA SER A 215 17.53 19.15 -8.82
C SER A 215 16.51 18.03 -8.99
N ARG A 216 15.50 17.96 -8.10
CA ARG A 216 14.35 17.05 -8.22
C ARG A 216 13.59 17.16 -9.56
N ASN A 217 13.63 18.31 -10.21
CA ASN A 217 12.92 18.55 -11.47
C ASN A 217 13.86 18.54 -12.69
N ASP A 218 15.16 18.41 -12.48
CA ASP A 218 16.19 18.35 -13.52
C ASP A 218 17.28 17.35 -13.14
N HIS A 219 17.05 16.11 -13.54
CA HIS A 219 17.98 15.02 -13.34
C HIS A 219 17.76 13.94 -14.40
N GLN A 220 18.83 13.25 -14.76
CA GLN A 220 18.76 12.08 -15.62
C GLN A 220 18.10 10.89 -14.89
N THR A 221 17.79 9.83 -15.63
CA THR A 221 17.29 8.59 -15.04
C THR A 221 18.35 7.98 -14.12
N ILE A 222 17.97 7.64 -12.90
CA ILE A 222 18.77 6.88 -11.94
C ILE A 222 18.15 5.49 -11.86
N PHE A 223 18.88 4.49 -12.34
CA PHE A 223 18.43 3.11 -12.34
C PHE A 223 19.48 2.24 -11.66
N LYS A 224 19.06 1.51 -10.62
CA LYS A 224 19.97 0.65 -9.85
C LYS A 224 19.30 -0.67 -9.53
N ILE A 225 19.98 -1.75 -9.86
CA ILE A 225 19.62 -3.10 -9.43
C ILE A 225 20.38 -3.38 -8.13
N LEU A 226 19.64 -3.53 -7.04
CA LEU A 226 20.09 -3.78 -5.68
C LEU A 226 19.87 -5.26 -5.31
N ILE A 227 20.48 -6.16 -6.10
CA ILE A 227 20.42 -7.60 -5.81
C ILE A 227 21.29 -7.91 -4.59
N ALA A 228 20.72 -8.71 -3.69
CA ALA A 228 21.44 -9.28 -2.56
C ALA A 228 21.41 -10.81 -2.65
N ALA A 229 22.49 -11.46 -2.24
CA ALA A 229 22.47 -12.85 -1.79
C ALA A 229 22.51 -12.84 -0.26
N ASP A 230 21.87 -13.81 0.39
CA ASP A 230 21.98 -13.95 1.84
C ASP A 230 23.37 -14.50 2.26
N ALA A 231 23.60 -14.58 3.57
CA ALA A 231 24.87 -15.07 4.12
C ALA A 231 25.12 -16.56 3.82
N GLU A 232 24.06 -17.31 3.52
CA GLU A 232 24.06 -18.72 3.17
C GLU A 232 24.19 -18.98 1.65
N GLY A 233 24.22 -17.92 0.83
CA GLY A 233 24.34 -17.99 -0.62
C GLY A 233 23.03 -18.26 -1.38
N ASN A 234 21.87 -18.19 -0.71
CA ASN A 234 20.57 -18.26 -1.37
C ASN A 234 20.25 -16.94 -2.09
N VAL A 235 19.52 -17.09 -3.19
CA VAL A 235 18.99 -15.97 -3.98
C VAL A 235 17.94 -15.23 -3.16
N LEU A 236 18.07 -13.91 -3.06
CA LEU A 236 17.02 -13.04 -2.53
C LEU A 236 16.23 -12.40 -3.67
N PRO A 237 15.00 -11.93 -3.40
CA PRO A 237 14.21 -11.19 -4.37
C PRO A 237 14.98 -10.01 -4.96
N THR A 238 14.79 -9.77 -6.26
CA THR A 238 15.42 -8.63 -6.93
C THR A 238 14.81 -7.33 -6.39
N LEU A 239 15.65 -6.40 -5.92
CA LEU A 239 15.23 -5.03 -5.63
C LEU A 239 15.77 -4.09 -6.70
N VAL A 240 14.91 -3.29 -7.31
CA VAL A 240 15.27 -2.29 -8.32
C VAL A 240 14.85 -0.92 -7.82
N TYR A 241 15.78 0.03 -7.82
CA TYR A 241 15.50 1.44 -7.61
C TYR A 241 15.45 2.16 -8.96
N LEU A 242 14.41 2.96 -9.16
CA LEU A 242 14.24 3.81 -10.34
C LEU A 242 13.82 5.21 -9.91
N ALA A 243 14.60 6.22 -10.30
CA ALA A 243 14.13 7.60 -10.42
C ALA A 243 14.15 7.96 -11.90
N ARG A 244 12.96 8.13 -12.50
CA ARG A 244 12.81 8.47 -13.92
C ARG A 244 13.38 9.85 -14.24
N GLU A 245 13.89 10.05 -15.45
CA GLU A 245 14.34 11.36 -15.90
C GLU A 245 13.23 12.43 -15.78
N LYS A 246 13.63 13.61 -15.28
CA LYS A 246 12.80 14.80 -15.23
C LYS A 246 13.59 15.97 -15.78
N ARG A 247 12.90 16.80 -16.57
CA ARG A 247 13.44 17.99 -17.21
C ARG A 247 12.44 19.13 -17.10
N PRO A 248 12.85 20.37 -16.78
CA PRO A 248 11.93 21.48 -16.59
C PRO A 248 11.07 21.79 -17.82
N GLN A 249 11.54 21.44 -19.03
CA GLN A 249 10.81 21.69 -20.29
C GLN A 249 9.69 20.68 -20.55
N PHE A 250 9.64 19.58 -19.81
CA PHE A 250 8.70 18.48 -20.05
C PHE A 250 7.72 18.33 -18.90
N HIS A 251 6.43 18.44 -19.21
CA HIS A 251 5.38 18.16 -18.25
C HIS A 251 5.42 16.68 -17.84
N HIS A 252 5.44 16.42 -16.54
CA HIS A 252 5.43 15.05 -16.03
C HIS A 252 4.09 14.72 -15.38
N HIS A 253 3.61 13.51 -15.63
CA HIS A 253 2.50 12.95 -14.86
C HIS A 253 3.10 12.27 -13.63
N PHE A 254 2.65 12.64 -12.42
CA PHE A 254 3.15 12.11 -11.14
C PHE A 254 3.06 10.58 -11.05
N LYS A 255 2.04 10.05 -10.37
CA LYS A 255 1.85 8.60 -10.21
C LYS A 255 1.61 7.89 -11.52
N ALA A 256 0.86 8.49 -12.44
CA ALA A 256 0.58 7.88 -13.75
C ALA A 256 1.85 7.70 -14.58
N GLY A 257 2.75 8.70 -14.59
CA GLY A 257 4.02 8.61 -15.31
C GLY A 257 5.00 7.65 -14.65
N ALA A 258 5.06 7.62 -13.32
CA ALA A 258 5.86 6.67 -12.57
C ALA A 258 5.43 5.21 -12.84
N MET A 259 4.13 4.92 -12.74
CA MET A 259 3.59 3.57 -12.95
C MET A 259 3.74 3.07 -14.38
N ASN A 260 3.67 3.95 -15.38
CA ASN A 260 3.83 3.56 -16.79
C ASN A 260 5.30 3.37 -17.20
N ALA A 261 6.24 3.92 -16.44
CA ALA A 261 7.67 3.78 -16.68
C ALA A 261 8.25 2.50 -16.06
N LEU A 262 7.56 1.93 -15.06
CA LEU A 262 7.81 0.62 -14.49
C LEU A 262 7.16 -0.48 -15.34
#